data_AF-A0A376F9A0-F1
#
_entry.id   AF-A0A376F9A0-F1
#
_cell.length_a   1.000
_cell.length_b   1.000
_cell.length_c   1.000
_cell.angle_alpha   90.00
_cell.angle_beta   90.00
_cell.angle_gamma   90.00
#
_symmetry.space_group_name_H-M   'P 1'
#
loop_
_entity.id
_entity.type
_entity.pdbx_description
1 polymer ?
#
loop_
_entity_poly.entity_id
_entity_poly.type
_entity_poly.pdbx_seq_one_letter_code
_entity_poly.pdbx_strand_id
1 'polypeptide(L)'
;MKINFPLLALAIGAFGIGTTEFSPMGLLPVIARGVDVSIPAAGMLISAYAIGVMVGAPLMTLLLSHRARRNALIFLMAIFTLGQRAFGHCAGLHHIDAVTHSDQP
;
A
#
# COMPACT_ATOMS: atom_id res chain seq x y z
N MET A 1 -0.28 17.03 34.38
CA MET A 1 0.29 16.02 33.46
C MET A 1 0.84 16.74 32.24
N LYS A 2 2.16 16.67 31.98
CA LYS A 2 2.77 17.32 30.80
C LYS A 2 2.44 16.47 29.57
N ILE A 3 1.67 17.02 28.64
CA ILE A 3 1.39 16.38 27.35
C ILE A 3 2.69 16.37 26.55
N ASN A 4 3.16 15.17 26.20
CA ASN A 4 4.30 15.01 25.29
C ASN A 4 3.81 15.09 23.84
N PHE A 5 3.95 16.26 23.22
CA PHE A 5 3.68 16.47 21.80
C PHE A 5 4.32 15.44 20.86
N PRO A 6 5.55 14.93 21.10
CA PRO A 6 6.13 13.88 20.27
C PRO A 6 5.34 12.57 20.34
N LEU A 7 4.83 12.22 21.52
CA LEU A 7 4.06 11.00 21.74
C LEU A 7 2.68 11.11 21.08
N LEU A 8 2.09 12.30 21.12
CA LEU A 8 0.82 12.60 20.45
C LEU A 8 0.99 12.51 18.92
N ALA A 9 2.05 13.07 18.36
CA ALA A 9 2.35 12.96 16.93
C ALA A 9 2.56 11.50 16.50
N LEU A 10 3.25 10.71 17.32
CA LEU A 10 3.49 9.30 17.06
C LEU A 10 2.21 8.46 17.18
N ALA A 11 1.35 8.77 18.16
CA ALA A 11 0.06 8.13 18.33
C ALA A 11 -0.89 8.43 17.15
N ILE A 12 -0.97 9.69 16.71
CA ILE A 12 -1.79 10.08 15.55
C ILE A 12 -1.27 9.40 14.27
N GLY A 13 0.06 9.36 14.07
CA GLY A 13 0.66 8.68 12.93
C GLY A 13 0.37 7.17 12.92
N ALA A 14 0.59 6.49 14.06
CA ALA A 14 0.29 5.07 14.20
C ALA A 14 -1.21 4.77 14.01
N PHE A 15 -2.09 5.63 14.53
CA PHE A 15 -3.54 5.52 14.36
C PHE A 15 -3.98 5.70 12.91
N GLY A 16 -3.45 6.70 12.21
CA GLY A 16 -3.72 6.94 10.79
C GLY A 16 -3.31 5.76 9.92
N ILE A 17 -2.08 5.26 10.12
CA ILE A 17 -1.55 4.08 9.40
C ILE A 17 -2.46 2.87 9.65
N GLY A 18 -2.76 2.55 10.92
CA GLY A 18 -3.65 1.43 11.25
C GLY A 18 -5.04 1.58 10.63
N THR A 19 -5.62 2.78 10.65
CA THR A 19 -6.94 3.01 10.04
C THR A 19 -6.90 2.74 8.54
N THR A 20 -5.87 3.19 7.83
CA THR A 20 -5.73 2.95 6.38
C THR A 20 -5.46 1.49 6.01
N GLU A 21 -4.76 0.74 6.85
CA GLU A 21 -4.46 -0.67 6.59
C GLU A 21 -5.64 -1.61 6.91
N PHE A 22 -6.41 -1.30 7.96
CA PHE A 22 -7.52 -2.15 8.40
C PHE A 22 -8.88 -1.76 7.80
N SER A 23 -9.07 -0.51 7.37
CA SER A 23 -10.32 -0.06 6.73
C SER A 23 -10.75 -0.91 5.51
N PRO A 24 -9.83 -1.31 4.59
CA PRO A 24 -10.18 -2.13 3.45
C PRO A 24 -10.69 -3.53 3.82
N MET A 25 -10.23 -4.11 4.95
CA MET A 25 -10.70 -5.44 5.39
C MET A 25 -12.19 -5.43 5.77
N GLY A 26 -12.70 -4.30 6.26
CA GLY A 26 -14.13 -4.09 6.54
C GLY A 26 -14.95 -3.80 5.28
N LEU A 27 -14.33 -3.21 4.24
CA LEU A 27 -14.98 -2.93 2.96
C LEU A 27 -14.87 -4.10 1.96
N LEU A 28 -14.01 -5.07 2.24
CA LEU A 28 -13.73 -6.25 1.43
C LEU A 28 -15.00 -7.00 0.99
N PRO A 29 -16.04 -7.19 1.83
CA PRO A 29 -17.29 -7.86 1.41
C PRO A 29 -18.13 -7.00 0.45
N VAL A 30 -18.01 -5.67 0.52
CA VAL A 30 -18.68 -4.74 -0.40
C VAL A 30 -17.97 -4.76 -1.76
N ILE A 31 -16.64 -4.79 -1.75
CA ILE A 31 -15.83 -4.92 -2.97
C ILE A 31 -16.07 -6.30 -3.60
N ALA A 32 -15.98 -7.40 -2.85
CA ALA A 32 -16.18 -8.76 -3.35
C ALA A 32 -17.56 -8.98 -3.98
N ARG A 33 -18.61 -8.36 -3.44
CA ARG A 33 -19.96 -8.35 -4.05
C ARG A 33 -20.05 -7.51 -5.32
N GLY A 34 -19.19 -6.51 -5.48
CA GLY A 34 -19.10 -5.69 -6.69
C GLY A 34 -18.27 -6.29 -7.82
N VAL A 35 -17.42 -7.29 -7.53
CA VAL A 35 -16.53 -7.94 -8.53
C VAL A 35 -16.78 -9.44 -8.72
N ASP A 36 -17.81 -10.02 -8.09
CA ASP A 36 -18.22 -11.43 -8.20
C ASP A 36 -17.14 -12.47 -7.77
N VAL A 37 -16.35 -12.15 -6.74
CA VAL A 37 -15.26 -13.02 -6.26
C VAL A 37 -15.62 -13.68 -4.92
N SER A 38 -15.32 -14.97 -4.78
CA SER A 38 -15.66 -15.77 -3.60
C SER A 38 -14.93 -15.30 -2.33
N ILE A 39 -15.66 -15.32 -1.19
CA ILE A 39 -15.17 -14.93 0.15
C ILE A 39 -13.84 -15.63 0.55
N PRO A 40 -13.60 -16.91 0.23
CA PRO A 40 -12.33 -17.59 0.55
C PRO A 40 -11.11 -16.99 -0.17
N ALA A 41 -11.27 -16.53 -1.42
CA ALA A 41 -10.18 -15.93 -2.18
C ALA A 41 -9.75 -14.58 -1.57
N ALA A 42 -10.72 -13.81 -1.08
CA ALA A 42 -10.47 -12.54 -0.42
C ALA A 42 -9.71 -12.74 0.93
N GLY A 43 -10.02 -13.81 1.66
CA GLY A 43 -9.28 -14.19 2.87
C GLY A 43 -7.84 -14.63 2.60
N MET A 44 -7.60 -15.33 1.49
CA MET A 44 -6.24 -15.72 1.07
C MET A 44 -5.38 -14.50 0.72
N LEU A 45 -5.97 -13.49 0.08
CA LEU A 45 -5.29 -12.23 -0.25
C LEU A 45 -4.88 -11.46 1.01
N ILE A 46 -5.77 -11.36 2.01
CA ILE A 46 -5.45 -10.74 3.30
C ILE A 46 -4.33 -11.49 4.03
N SER A 47 -4.36 -12.82 4.01
CA SER A 47 -3.34 -13.64 4.66
C SER A 47 -1.96 -13.46 4.02
N ALA A 48 -1.91 -13.40 2.67
CA ALA A 48 -0.69 -13.11 1.94
C ALA A 48 -0.14 -11.70 2.27
N TYR A 49 -1.03 -10.69 2.38
CA TYR A 49 -0.65 -9.35 2.82
C TYR A 49 -0.06 -9.35 4.23
N ALA A 50 -0.72 -10.03 5.18
CA ALA A 50 -0.26 -10.11 6.56
C ALA A 50 1.13 -10.75 6.69
N ILE A 51 1.41 -11.80 5.91
CA ILE A 51 2.75 -12.41 5.84
C ILE A 51 3.77 -11.40 5.28
N GLY A 52 3.39 -10.67 4.21
CA GLY A 52 4.22 -9.62 3.62
C GLY A 52 4.58 -8.52 4.63
N VAL A 53 3.61 -8.05 5.42
CA VAL A 53 3.83 -7.06 6.48
C VAL A 53 4.68 -7.63 7.62
N MET A 54 4.40 -8.87 8.05
CA MET A 54 5.11 -9.53 9.13
C MET A 54 6.60 -9.72 8.83
N VAL A 55 6.97 -9.97 7.57
CA VAL A 55 8.38 -10.08 7.15
C VAL A 55 8.97 -8.71 6.78
N GLY A 56 8.17 -7.86 6.13
CA GLY A 56 8.59 -6.56 5.62
C GLY A 56 8.93 -5.56 6.74
N ALA A 57 8.14 -5.52 7.82
CA ALA A 57 8.34 -4.57 8.91
C ALA A 57 9.65 -4.82 9.69
N PRO A 58 10.00 -6.06 10.12
CA PRO A 58 11.29 -6.36 10.73
C PRO A 58 12.46 -6.11 9.77
N LEU A 59 12.31 -6.50 8.50
CA LEU A 59 13.35 -6.33 7.49
C LEU A 59 13.64 -4.84 7.25
N MET A 60 12.61 -4.02 7.08
CA MET A 60 12.75 -2.57 6.98
C MET A 60 13.33 -1.97 8.24
N THR A 61 12.91 -2.43 9.42
CA THR A 61 13.45 -1.96 10.69
C THR A 61 14.94 -2.27 10.80
N LEU A 62 15.39 -3.47 10.42
CA LEU A 62 16.81 -3.83 10.41
C LEU A 62 17.61 -2.97 9.42
N LEU A 63 17.08 -2.78 8.21
CA LEU A 63 17.73 -2.00 7.15
C LEU A 63 17.83 -0.50 7.50
N LEU A 64 16.82 0.06 8.17
CA LEU A 64 16.80 1.46 8.60
C LEU A 64 17.53 1.70 9.93
N SER A 65 17.63 0.69 10.81
CA SER A 65 18.20 0.84 12.15
C SER A 65 19.67 1.29 12.14
N HIS A 66 20.43 0.91 11.11
CA HIS A 66 21.87 1.19 11.03
C HIS A 66 22.26 2.29 10.02
N ARG A 67 21.32 2.83 9.23
CA ARG A 67 21.63 3.80 8.16
C ARG A 67 21.16 5.19 8.55
N ALA A 68 22.05 6.19 8.44
CA ALA A 68 21.74 7.60 8.64
C ALA A 68 20.45 7.97 7.88
N ARG A 69 19.51 8.66 8.55
CA ARG A 69 18.14 9.00 8.08
C ARG A 69 18.03 9.40 6.59
N ARG A 70 19.11 9.96 6.03
CA ARG A 70 19.27 10.30 4.61
C ARG A 70 19.17 9.11 3.65
N ASN A 71 19.77 7.96 3.96
CA ASN A 71 19.72 6.78 3.09
C ASN A 71 18.34 6.13 3.07
N ALA A 72 17.62 6.16 4.19
CA ALA A 72 16.24 5.69 4.28
C ALA A 72 15.31 6.51 3.37
N LEU A 73 15.45 7.85 3.40
CA LEU A 73 14.70 8.76 2.55
C LEU A 73 14.98 8.54 1.06
N ILE A 74 16.25 8.34 0.68
CA ILE A 74 16.63 8.06 -0.71
C ILE A 74 16.07 6.71 -1.17
N PHE A 75 16.15 5.68 -0.33
CA PHE A 75 15.61 4.35 -0.65
C PHE A 75 14.08 4.37 -0.80
N LEU A 76 13.39 5.08 0.09
CA LEU A 76 11.94 5.25 0.04
C LEU A 76 11.51 6.02 -1.22
N MET A 77 12.23 7.10 -1.57
CA MET A 77 11.99 7.85 -2.81
C MET A 77 12.24 7.00 -4.06
N ALA A 78 13.26 6.13 -4.05
CA ALA A 78 13.55 5.23 -5.16
C ALA A 78 12.43 4.20 -5.36
N ILE A 79 11.99 3.54 -4.28
CA ILE A 79 10.85 2.59 -4.32
C ILE A 79 9.58 3.31 -4.77
N PHE A 80 9.30 4.49 -4.25
CA PHE A 80 8.11 5.26 -4.61
C PHE A 80 8.11 5.62 -6.11
N THR A 81 9.25 6.07 -6.63
CA THR A 81 9.40 6.43 -8.05
C THR A 81 9.26 5.21 -8.96
N LEU A 82 9.84 4.06 -8.58
CA LEU A 82 9.70 2.81 -9.32
C LEU A 82 8.26 2.28 -9.29
N GLY A 83 7.60 2.35 -8.14
CA GLY A 83 6.20 1.95 -7.98
C GLY A 83 5.26 2.79 -8.83
N GLN A 84 5.43 4.12 -8.81
CA GLN A 84 4.67 5.04 -9.66
C GLN A 84 4.89 4.78 -11.16
N ARG A 85 6.13 4.46 -11.56
CA ARG A 85 6.45 4.14 -12.96
C ARG A 85 5.84 2.82 -13.43
N ALA A 86 5.86 1.79 -12.58
CA ALA A 86 5.26 0.49 -12.88
C ALA A 86 3.73 0.60 -12.98
N PHE A 87 3.10 1.33 -12.04
CA PHE A 87 1.67 1.60 -12.09
C PHE A 87 1.30 2.42 -13.35
N GLY A 88 2.09 3.42 -13.70
CA GLY A 88 1.92 4.20 -14.92
C GLY A 88 2.05 3.37 -16.21
N HIS A 89 2.97 2.39 -16.26
CA HIS A 89 3.08 1.48 -17.41
C HIS A 89 1.86 0.56 -17.54
N CYS A 90 1.28 0.10 -16.42
CA CYS A 90 0.08 -0.74 -16.45
C CYS A 90 -1.19 0.07 -16.81
N ALA A 91 -1.28 1.33 -16.36
CA ALA A 91 -2.40 2.22 -16.69
C ALA A 91 -2.31 2.79 -18.12
N GLY A 92 -1.09 3.02 -18.63
CA GLY A 92 -0.85 3.50 -19.99
C GLY A 92 -1.26 2.49 -21.07
N LEU A 93 -1.11 1.19 -20.82
CA LEU A 93 -1.49 0.15 -21.78
C LEU A 93 -3.02 0.11 -21.98
N HIS A 94 -3.81 0.23 -20.91
CA HIS A 94 -5.27 0.22 -20.97
C HIS A 94 -5.89 1.48 -21.60
N HIS A 95 -5.19 2.62 -21.59
CA HIS A 95 -5.69 3.86 -22.20
C HIS A 95 -5.39 3.95 -23.70
N ILE A 96 -4.34 3.28 -24.19
CA ILE A 96 -4.00 3.24 -25.62
C ILE A 96 -4.90 2.24 -26.37
N ASP A 97 -5.32 1.17 -25.72
CA ASP A 97 -6.24 0.17 -26.31
C ASP A 97 -7.67 0.70 -26.45
N ALA A 98 -8.14 1.55 -25.50
CA ALA A 98 -9.48 2.15 -25.55
C ALA A 98 -9.63 3.25 -26.64
N VAL A 99 -8.54 3.97 -26.96
CA VAL A 99 -8.53 5.00 -28.01
C VAL A 99 -8.42 4.36 -29.40
N THR A 100 -7.77 3.19 -29.53
CA THR A 100 -7.59 2.51 -30.82
C THR A 100 -8.85 1.74 -31.29
N HIS A 101 -9.81 1.44 -30.41
CA HIS A 101 -11.07 0.75 -30.76
C HIS A 101 -12.27 1.66 -31.01
N SER A 102 -12.17 2.98 -30.76
CA SER A 102 -13.25 3.93 -31.02
C SER A 102 -13.21 4.54 -32.43
N ASP A 103 -12.23 4.15 -33.25
CA ASP A 103 -11.96 4.71 -34.58
C ASP A 103 -11.96 3.61 -35.68
N GLN A 104 -12.88 2.64 -35.55
CA GLN A 104 -13.22 1.72 -36.63
C GLN A 104 -14.68 2.00 -37.04
N PRO A 105 -14.91 2.49 -38.27
CA PRO A 105 -16.24 2.79 -38.81
C PRO A 105 -17.08 1.55 -39.10
#